data_AF-A0A1I9W213-F1
#
_entry.id   AF-A0A1I9W213-F1
#
_cell.length_a   1.000
_cell.length_b   1.000
_cell.length_c   1.000
_cell.angle_alpha   90.00
_cell.angle_beta   90.00
_cell.angle_gamma   90.00
#
_symmetry.space_group_name_H-M   'P 1'
#
loop_
_entity.id
_entity.type
_entity.pdbx_description
1 polymer ?
#
loop_
_entity_poly.entity_id
_entity_poly.type
_entity_poly.pdbx_seq_one_letter_code
_entity_poly.pdbx_strand_id
1 'polypeptide(L)' 'VFVAVCICVSQAVSYTDCTESDQNYCLCENGNLCGEGKKCQLNDSGNKCVVGKGTPKRQTPGPNDFDEIPIGDIDMK' A
#
# COMPACT_ATOMS: atom_id res chain seq x y z
N VAL A 1 -10.55 36.44 -11.97
CA VAL A 1 -9.34 35.58 -11.97
C VAL A 1 -9.64 34.42 -11.03
N PHE A 2 -9.92 33.22 -11.56
CA PHE A 2 -10.17 32.02 -10.76
C PHE A 2 -8.83 31.31 -10.53
N VAL A 3 -8.43 31.17 -9.26
CA VAL A 3 -7.20 30.48 -8.86
C VAL A 3 -7.54 29.01 -8.66
N ALA A 4 -7.14 28.15 -9.60
CA ALA A 4 -7.25 26.70 -9.45
C ALA A 4 -6.08 26.21 -8.58
N VAL A 5 -6.39 25.75 -7.36
CA VAL A 5 -5.42 25.12 -6.46
C VAL A 5 -5.39 23.63 -6.75
N CYS A 6 -4.36 23.16 -7.44
CA CYS A 6 -4.12 21.73 -7.60
C CYS A 6 -3.57 21.18 -6.28
N ILE A 7 -4.38 20.46 -5.50
CA ILE A 7 -3.92 19.78 -4.29
C ILE A 7 -3.27 18.46 -4.71
N CYS A 8 -1.94 18.40 -4.69
CA CYS A 8 -1.20 17.16 -4.91
C CYS A 8 -1.37 16.25 -3.69
N VAL A 9 -2.32 15.31 -3.72
CA VAL A 9 -2.44 14.28 -2.68
C VAL A 9 -1.27 13.30 -2.85
N SER A 10 -0.25 13.45 -2.01
CA SER A 10 0.84 12.48 -1.94
C SER A 10 0.32 11.24 -1.22
N GLN A 11 -0.02 10.19 -1.97
CA GLN A 11 -0.46 8.91 -1.42
C GLN A 11 0.71 8.28 -0.65
N ALA A 12 0.65 8.33 0.69
CA ALA A 12 1.62 7.66 1.53
C ALA A 12 1.32 6.15 1.54
N VAL A 13 2.08 5.37 0.78
CA VAL A 13 1.98 3.90 0.80
C VAL A 13 2.58 3.41 2.12
N SER A 14 1.71 3.05 3.06
CA SER A 14 2.11 2.47 4.34
C SER A 14 2.28 0.97 4.19
N TYR A 15 3.52 0.50 4.24
CA TYR A 15 3.80 -0.93 4.31
C TYR A 15 3.52 -1.44 5.72
N THR A 16 2.83 -2.57 5.80
CA THR A 16 2.45 -3.22 7.06
C THR A 16 3.09 -4.61 7.14
N ASP A 17 3.14 -5.18 8.35
CA ASP A 17 3.67 -6.53 8.56
C ASP A 17 3.00 -7.59 7.70
N CYS A 18 3.79 -8.51 7.15
CA CYS A 18 3.29 -9.62 6.36
C CYS A 18 2.38 -10.52 7.22
N THR A 19 1.24 -10.92 6.65
CA THR A 19 0.25 -11.76 7.35
C THR A 19 0.34 -13.22 6.92
N GLU A 20 0.89 -13.48 5.74
CA GLU A 20 0.99 -14.81 5.14
C GLU A 20 2.42 -15.07 4.63
N SER A 21 2.83 -16.35 4.66
CA SER A 21 4.08 -16.77 4.04
C SER A 21 3.98 -16.65 2.51
N ASP A 22 5.13 -16.43 1.88
CA ASP A 22 5.30 -16.13 0.46
C ASP A 22 4.76 -14.77 0.00
N GLN A 23 4.45 -13.83 0.91
CA GLN A 23 4.09 -12.46 0.54
C GLN A 23 5.31 -11.57 0.20
N ASN A 24 5.12 -10.59 -0.68
CA ASN A 24 6.06 -9.48 -0.90
C ASN A 24 5.35 -8.12 -0.79
N TYR A 25 6.12 -7.03 -0.85
CA TYR A 25 5.67 -5.66 -0.56
C TYR A 25 5.02 -5.52 0.82
N CYS A 26 5.60 -6.17 1.83
CA CYS A 26 5.20 -6.08 3.24
C CYS A 26 6.42 -6.10 4.16
N LEU A 27 6.24 -5.69 5.42
CA LEU A 27 7.30 -5.72 6.42
C LEU A 27 7.48 -7.16 6.92
N CYS A 28 8.69 -7.70 6.81
CA CYS A 28 8.95 -9.11 7.09
C CYS A 28 10.03 -9.25 8.16
N GLU A 29 11.27 -8.90 7.82
CA GLU A 29 12.43 -9.17 8.66
C GLU A 29 12.66 -8.00 9.61
N ASN A 30 12.19 -8.11 10.86
CA ASN A 30 12.35 -7.08 11.89
C ASN A 30 11.81 -5.70 11.44
N GLY A 31 10.68 -5.67 10.74
CA GLY A 31 10.10 -4.43 10.19
C GLY A 31 10.71 -3.95 8.87
N ASN A 32 11.60 -4.70 8.23
CA ASN A 32 12.14 -4.34 6.92
C ASN A 32 11.23 -4.75 5.76
N LEU A 33 11.15 -3.89 4.74
CA LEU A 33 10.37 -4.13 3.53
C LEU A 33 10.94 -5.29 2.70
N CYS A 34 10.11 -6.30 2.47
CA CYS A 34 10.42 -7.40 1.55
C CYS A 34 9.92 -7.06 0.14
N GLY A 35 10.79 -6.49 -0.70
CA GLY A 35 10.43 -5.98 -2.04
C GLY A 35 10.30 -7.04 -3.13
N GLU A 36 10.28 -6.58 -4.39
CA GLU A 36 10.16 -7.45 -5.56
C GLU A 36 11.30 -8.48 -5.67
N GLY A 37 10.98 -9.65 -6.22
CA GLY A 37 11.95 -10.75 -6.37
C GLY A 37 12.35 -11.42 -5.05
N LYS A 38 11.77 -10.98 -3.94
CA LYS A 38 11.86 -11.62 -2.63
C LYS A 38 10.47 -11.99 -2.13
N LYS A 39 10.44 -12.89 -1.15
CA LYS A 39 9.23 -13.36 -0.49
C LYS A 39 9.49 -13.54 1.00
N CYS A 40 8.49 -13.20 1.82
CA CYS A 40 8.56 -13.35 3.25
C CYS A 40 8.24 -14.79 3.65
N GLN A 41 9.08 -15.39 4.47
CA GLN A 41 8.85 -16.71 5.03
C GLN A 41 8.64 -16.55 6.54
N LEU A 42 7.38 -16.71 6.99
CA LEU A 42 7.08 -16.75 8.42
C LEU A 42 7.56 -18.09 8.98
N ASN A 43 8.41 -18.02 10.00
CA ASN A 43 8.91 -19.17 10.73
C ASN A 43 8.77 -18.89 12.23
N ASP A 44 8.64 -19.93 13.06
CA ASP A 44 8.51 -19.80 14.52
C ASP A 44 9.72 -19.10 15.20
N SER A 45 10.88 -19.07 14.53
CA SER A 45 12.10 -18.39 15.01
C SER A 45 12.26 -16.94 14.54
N GLY A 46 11.34 -16.45 13.71
CA GLY A 46 11.40 -15.12 13.12
C GLY A 46 11.23 -15.12 11.61
N ASN A 47 10.55 -14.09 11.12
CA ASN A 47 10.24 -13.90 9.71
C ASN A 47 11.52 -13.57 8.92
N LYS A 48 11.74 -14.25 7.80
CA LYS A 48 12.91 -14.03 6.91
C LYS A 48 12.47 -13.64 5.51
N CYS A 49 13.12 -12.63 4.92
CA CYS A 49 12.87 -12.24 3.54
C CYS A 49 13.87 -12.96 2.61
N VAL A 50 13.41 -14.01 1.93
CA VAL A 50 14.25 -14.85 1.06
C VAL A 50 14.05 -14.51 -0.42
N VAL A 51 15.05 -14.78 -1.26
CA VAL A 51 14.92 -14.59 -2.71
C VAL A 51 13.91 -15.59 -3.28
N GLY A 52 12.95 -15.10 -4.06
CA GLY A 52 11.89 -15.90 -4.64
C GLY A 52 10.71 -15.04 -5.08
N LYS A 53 9.89 -15.55 -6.01
CA LYS A 53 8.64 -14.88 -6.37
C LYS A 53 7.66 -14.98 -5.21
N GLY A 54 7.25 -13.83 -4.69
CA GLY A 54 6.19 -13.72 -3.69
C GLY A 54 4.94 -13.06 -4.25
N THR A 55 3.84 -13.21 -3.54
CA THR A 55 2.55 -12.58 -3.87
C THR A 55 2.49 -11.21 -3.19
N PRO A 56 2.17 -10.11 -3.90
CA PRO A 56 2.00 -8.81 -3.28
C PRO A 56 0.96 -8.86 -2.17
N LYS A 57 1.32 -8.35 -0.98
CA LYS A 57 0.33 -8.17 0.07
C LYS A 57 -0.75 -7.23 -0.46
N ARG A 58 -2.02 -7.65 -0.35
CA ARG A 58 -3.15 -6.78 -0.68
C ARG A 58 -3.07 -5.56 0.23
N GLN A 59 -2.98 -4.38 -0.38
CA GLN A 59 -3.14 -3.15 0.37
C GLN A 59 -4.58 -3.12 0.86
N THR A 60 -4.76 -2.95 2.17
CA THR A 60 -6.04 -2.49 2.69
C THR A 60 -6.23 -1.09 2.11
N PRO A 61 -7.29 -0.82 1.33
CA PRO A 61 -7.63 0.55 0.97
C PRO A 61 -7.63 1.37 2.26
N GLY A 62 -6.91 2.49 2.26
CA GLY A 62 -6.95 3.42 3.39
C GLY A 62 -8.40 3.79 3.72
N PRO A 63 -8.67 4.35 4.92
CA PRO A 63 -9.99 4.89 5.22
C PRO A 63 -10.41 5.74 4.03
N ASN A 64 -11.63 5.53 3.53
CA ASN A 64 -12.17 6.23 2.37
C ASN A 64 -12.13 7.74 2.67
N ASP A 65 -11.02 8.40 2.36
CA ASP A 65 -10.78 9.83 2.54
C ASP A 65 -11.23 10.58 1.28
N PHE A 66 -12.29 10.06 0.67
CA PHE A 66 -13.01 10.75 -0.37
C PHE A 66 -14.10 11.53 0.34
N ASP A 67 -13.87 12.83 0.54
CA ASP A 67 -14.97 13.76 0.78
C ASP A 67 -16.03 13.54 -0.31
N GLU A 68 -17.30 13.56 0.08
CA GLU A 68 -18.42 13.46 -0.84
C GLU A 68 -18.32 14.61 -1.84
N ILE A 69 -17.94 14.29 -3.08
CA ILE A 69 -17.83 15.27 -4.16
C ILE A 69 -19.24 15.86 -4.35
N PRO A 70 -19.47 17.17 -4.11
CA PRO A 70 -20.79 17.74 -4.30
C PRO A 70 -21.21 17.54 -5.76
N ILE A 71 -22.39 16.94 -5.95
CA ILE A 71 -22.99 16.57 -7.25
C ILE A 71 -23.50 17.83 -7.99
N GLY A 72 -22.78 18.94 -7.91
CA GLY A 72 -23.15 20.25 -8.43
C GLY A 72 -22.26 20.78 -9.56
N ASP A 73 -21.05 20.21 -9.75
CA ASP A 73 -20.07 20.68 -10.74
C ASP A 73 -19.90 19.73 -11.94
N ILE A 74 -20.80 18.76 -12.13
CA ILE A 74 -20.95 18.08 -13.42
C ILE A 74 -21.92 18.87 -14.29
N ASP A 75 -21.51 20.05 -14.76
CA ASP A 75 -22.15 20.70 -15.90
C ASP A 75 -21.89 19.81 -17.13
N MET A 76 -22.83 18.89 -17.38
CA MET A 76 -22.94 18.20 -18.65
C MET A 76 -23.41 19.26 -19.66
N LYS A 77 -22.44 19.88 -20.34
CA LYS A 77 -22.68 20.72 -21.50
C LYS A 77 -22.07 20.14 -22.75
#